data_AF-A0A7G8WD58-F1
#
_entry.id   AF-A0A7G8WD58-F1
#
_cell.length_a   1.000
_cell.length_b   1.000
_cell.length_c   1.000
_cell.angle_alpha   90.00
_cell.angle_beta   90.00
_cell.angle_gamma   90.00
#
_symmetry.space_group_name_H-M   'P 1'
#
loop_
_entity.id
_entity.type
_entity.pdbx_description
1 polymer ?
#
loop_
_entity_poly.entity_id
_entity_poly.type
_entity_poly.pdbx_seq_one_letter_code
_entity_poly.pdbx_strand_id
1 'polypeptide(L)'
;MKTTEILKIKTNYLGIGIRSILFFGILLLLILIGILAFFLIFGSGAGASRISELWYVDLILNYLPILLVGGFLVYRIIKEYKKQEYVKFKTNLITLLILILLFSIRNQLDRLIF
;
A
#
# COMPACT_ATOMS: atom_id res chain seq x y z
N MET A 1 14.31 -1.00 -23.68
CA MET A 1 14.38 0.44 -23.32
C MET A 1 15.60 0.63 -22.45
N LYS A 2 16.50 1.56 -22.78
CA LYS A 2 17.69 1.81 -21.96
C LYS A 2 17.29 2.60 -20.71
N THR A 3 17.93 2.37 -19.57
CA THR A 3 17.63 3.09 -18.30
C THR A 3 17.74 4.61 -18.45
N THR A 4 18.63 5.08 -19.32
CA THR A 4 18.80 6.49 -19.69
C THR A 4 17.59 7.10 -20.41
N GLU A 5 16.79 6.31 -21.12
CA GLU A 5 15.56 6.79 -21.78
C GLU A 5 14.42 6.98 -20.76
N ILE A 6 14.40 6.16 -19.71
CA ILE A 6 13.36 6.25 -18.64
C ILE A 6 13.54 7.53 -17.81
N LEU A 7 14.78 7.93 -17.56
CA LEU A 7 15.09 9.17 -16.84
C LEU A 7 14.66 10.43 -17.61
N LYS A 8 14.72 10.41 -18.95
CA LYS A 8 14.35 11.54 -19.82
C LYS A 8 12.83 11.79 -19.92
N ILE A 9 11.98 10.86 -19.47
CA ILE A 9 10.52 11.03 -19.51
C ILE A 9 10.09 12.13 -18.54
N LYS A 10 9.24 13.06 -19.01
CA LYS A 10 8.63 14.12 -18.20
C LYS A 10 7.97 13.54 -16.94
N THR A 11 8.34 14.05 -15.78
CA THR A 11 7.79 13.61 -14.49
C THR A 11 6.59 14.49 -14.12
N ASN A 12 5.45 13.88 -13.78
CA ASN A 12 4.29 14.60 -13.27
C ASN A 12 4.30 14.62 -11.74
N TYR A 13 5.04 15.55 -11.14
CA TYR A 13 5.20 15.64 -9.69
C TYR A 13 3.87 15.84 -8.93
N LEU A 14 2.98 16.68 -9.48
CA LEU A 14 1.67 16.95 -8.87
C LEU A 14 0.78 15.69 -8.92
N GLY A 15 0.79 14.97 -10.06
CA GLY A 15 0.09 13.71 -10.21
C GLY A 15 0.62 12.60 -9.29
N ILE A 16 1.93 12.55 -9.05
CA ILE A 16 2.55 11.65 -8.06
C ILE A 16 2.03 11.97 -6.66
N GLY A 17 2.06 13.24 -6.26
CA GLY A 17 1.61 13.67 -4.93
C GLY A 17 0.16 13.30 -4.67
N ILE A 18 -0.77 13.69 -5.56
CA ILE A 18 -2.19 13.39 -5.41
C ILE A 18 -2.44 11.88 -5.35
N ARG A 19 -1.83 11.10 -6.27
CA ARG A 19 -2.02 9.64 -6.28
C ARG A 19 -1.47 9.00 -5.02
N SER A 20 -0.30 9.43 -4.55
CA SER A 20 0.32 8.89 -3.34
C SER A 20 -0.57 9.14 -2.12
N ILE A 21 -1.08 10.36 -1.95
CA ILE A 21 -2.02 10.69 -0.86
C ILE A 21 -3.29 9.84 -0.97
N LEU A 22 -3.86 9.73 -2.18
CA LEU A 22 -5.10 8.98 -2.39
C LEU A 22 -4.93 7.49 -2.09
N PHE A 23 -3.89 6.85 -2.63
CA PHE A 23 -3.62 5.43 -2.36
C PHE A 23 -3.23 5.18 -0.90
N PHE A 24 -2.52 6.10 -0.26
CA PHE A 24 -2.23 6.02 1.16
C PHE A 24 -3.49 6.15 2.02
N GLY A 25 -4.40 7.07 1.66
CA GLY A 25 -5.70 7.20 2.30
C GLY A 25 -6.55 5.93 2.16
N ILE A 26 -6.58 5.32 0.97
CA ILE A 26 -7.25 4.01 0.76
C ILE A 26 -6.62 2.93 1.63
N LEU A 27 -5.29 2.89 1.72
CA LEU A 27 -4.58 1.92 2.55
C LEU A 27 -4.96 2.06 4.03
N LEU A 28 -5.01 3.29 4.56
CA LEU A 28 -5.45 3.55 5.93
C LEU A 28 -6.91 3.16 6.17
N LEU A 29 -7.80 3.45 5.22
CA LEU A 29 -9.20 3.05 5.29
C LEU A 29 -9.35 1.51 5.32
N LEU A 30 -8.59 0.79 4.50
CA LEU A 30 -8.60 -0.68 4.50
C LEU A 30 -8.12 -1.25 5.84
N ILE A 31 -7.09 -0.67 6.45
CA ILE A 31 -6.62 -1.06 7.79
C ILE A 31 -7.73 -0.83 8.83
N LEU A 32 -8.35 0.36 8.82
CA LEU A 32 -9.46 0.68 9.75
C LEU A 32 -10.64 -0.28 9.60
N ILE A 33 -11.04 -0.58 8.36
CA ILE A 33 -12.09 -1.55 8.08
C ILE A 33 -11.71 -2.94 8.59
N GLY A 34 -10.45 -3.36 8.40
CA GLY A 34 -9.95 -4.63 8.92
C GLY A 34 -10.08 -4.73 10.45
N ILE A 35 -9.65 -3.68 11.17
CA ILE A 35 -9.77 -3.60 12.62
C ILE A 35 -11.24 -3.63 13.08
N LEU A 36 -12.10 -2.83 12.44
CA LEU A 36 -13.53 -2.79 12.78
C LEU A 36 -14.21 -4.13 12.50
N ALA A 37 -13.93 -4.76 11.36
CA ALA A 37 -14.48 -6.06 11.01
C ALA A 37 -14.03 -7.15 12.00
N PHE A 38 -12.75 -7.14 12.39
CA PHE A 38 -12.23 -8.04 13.41
C PHE A 38 -12.96 -7.86 14.74
N PHE A 39 -13.11 -6.61 15.19
CA PHE A 39 -13.81 -6.29 16.44
C PHE A 39 -15.29 -6.70 16.39
N LEU A 40 -15.99 -6.51 15.27
CA LEU A 40 -17.39 -6.89 15.13
C LEU A 40 -17.61 -8.41 15.15
N ILE A 41 -16.66 -9.18 14.62
CA ILE A 41 -16.78 -10.65 14.54
C ILE A 41 -16.34 -11.31 15.85
N PHE A 42 -15.22 -10.87 16.42
CA PHE A 42 -14.56 -11.55 17.54
C PHE A 42 -14.67 -10.81 18.87
N GLY A 43 -15.20 -9.59 18.87
CA GLY A 43 -15.35 -8.77 20.07
C GLY A 43 -14.02 -8.30 20.67
N SER A 44 -13.99 -8.18 22.00
CA SER A 44 -12.79 -7.86 22.78
C SER A 44 -12.59 -8.87 23.91
N GLY A 45 -11.34 -9.04 24.35
CA GLY A 45 -10.97 -9.92 25.47
C GLY A 45 -9.97 -11.02 25.10
N ALA A 46 -9.72 -11.94 26.04
CA ALA A 46 -8.68 -12.97 25.90
C ALA A 46 -8.88 -13.91 24.69
N GLY A 47 -10.13 -14.16 24.30
CA GLY A 47 -10.45 -14.92 23.08
C GLY A 47 -10.01 -14.19 21.81
N ALA A 48 -10.35 -12.89 21.68
CA ALA A 48 -9.93 -12.06 20.56
C ALA A 48 -8.40 -11.92 20.48
N SER A 49 -7.72 -11.82 21.64
CA SER A 49 -6.25 -11.80 21.71
C SER A 49 -5.63 -13.05 21.08
N ARG A 50 -6.09 -14.24 21.49
CA ARG A 50 -5.58 -15.51 20.92
C ARG A 50 -5.87 -15.65 19.43
N ILE A 51 -7.01 -15.14 18.96
CA ILE A 51 -7.35 -15.14 17.53
C ILE A 51 -6.44 -14.19 16.76
N SER A 52 -6.11 -13.02 17.32
CA SER A 52 -5.22 -12.04 16.68
C SER A 52 -3.79 -12.55 16.48
N GLU A 53 -3.36 -13.51 17.30
CA GLU A 53 -2.04 -14.16 17.20
C GLU A 53 -1.97 -15.23 16.11
N LEU A 54 -3.12 -15.65 15.54
CA LEU A 54 -3.14 -16.66 14.49
C LEU A 54 -2.50 -16.08 13.22
N TRP A 55 -1.57 -16.84 12.63
CA TRP A 55 -0.77 -16.40 11.48
C TRP A 55 -1.60 -15.85 10.31
N TYR A 56 -2.78 -16.43 10.05
CA TYR A 56 -3.64 -16.00 8.96
C TYR A 56 -4.42 -14.72 9.31
N VAL A 57 -4.73 -14.49 10.58
CA VAL A 57 -5.37 -13.25 11.04
C VAL A 57 -4.37 -12.10 11.00
N ASP A 58 -3.15 -12.35 11.48
CA ASP A 58 -2.04 -11.40 11.34
C ASP A 58 -1.78 -11.05 9.87
N LEU A 59 -1.76 -12.06 8.98
CA LEU A 59 -1.63 -11.85 7.54
C LEU A 59 -2.73 -10.93 6.99
N ILE A 60 -3.98 -11.19 7.35
CA ILE A 60 -5.15 -10.43 6.88
C ILE A 60 -5.11 -9.00 7.39
N LEU A 61 -4.88 -8.79 8.69
CA LEU A 61 -4.96 -7.46 9.29
C LEU A 61 -3.75 -6.59 8.92
N ASN A 62 -2.56 -7.17 8.85
CA ASN A 62 -1.32 -6.40 8.69
C ASN A 62 -0.83 -6.32 7.25
N TYR A 63 -1.04 -7.35 6.43
CA TYR A 63 -0.41 -7.44 5.10
C TYR A 63 -1.41 -7.37 3.94
N LEU A 64 -2.66 -7.82 4.13
CA LEU A 64 -3.66 -7.76 3.06
C LEU A 64 -3.91 -6.34 2.51
N PRO A 65 -4.00 -5.27 3.33
CA PRO A 65 -4.21 -3.92 2.81
C PRO A 65 -3.11 -3.47 1.84
N ILE A 66 -1.84 -3.70 2.19
CA ILE A 66 -0.70 -3.34 1.34
C ILE A 66 -0.61 -4.24 0.10
N LEU A 67 -0.95 -5.52 0.22
CA LEU A 67 -0.99 -6.44 -0.92
C LEU A 67 -2.07 -6.02 -1.94
N LEU A 68 -3.25 -5.60 -1.49
CA LEU A 68 -4.32 -5.13 -2.37
C LEU A 68 -3.93 -3.84 -3.08
N VAL A 69 -3.48 -2.82 -2.34
CA VAL A 69 -3.12 -1.51 -2.92
C VAL A 69 -1.86 -1.62 -3.78
N GLY A 70 -0.83 -2.30 -3.28
CA GLY A 70 0.43 -2.53 -3.99
C GLY A 70 0.24 -3.39 -5.23
N GLY A 71 -0.52 -4.49 -5.13
CA GLY A 71 -0.85 -5.35 -6.27
C GLY A 71 -1.62 -4.60 -7.36
N PHE A 72 -2.58 -3.76 -6.97
CA PHE A 72 -3.30 -2.91 -7.92
C PHE A 72 -2.37 -1.91 -8.64
N LEU A 73 -1.42 -1.30 -7.91
CA LEU A 73 -0.42 -0.41 -8.51
C LEU A 73 0.51 -1.17 -9.46
N VAL A 74 0.98 -2.36 -9.09
CA VAL A 74 1.80 -3.21 -9.97
C VAL A 74 1.03 -3.56 -11.25
N TYR A 75 -0.24 -3.94 -11.13
CA TYR A 75 -1.10 -4.17 -12.30
C TYR A 75 -1.16 -2.94 -13.21
N ARG A 76 -1.37 -1.75 -12.63
CA ARG A 76 -1.38 -0.49 -13.40
C ARG A 76 -0.05 -0.18 -14.06
N ILE A 77 1.07 -0.41 -13.38
CA ILE A 77 2.43 -0.22 -13.92
C ILE A 77 2.61 -1.10 -15.16
N ILE A 78 2.29 -2.39 -15.07
CA ILE A 78 2.40 -3.33 -16.20
C ILE A 78 1.48 -2.91 -17.35
N LYS A 79 0.24 -2.51 -17.03
CA LYS A 79 -0.76 -2.08 -18.03
C LYS A 79 -0.33 -0.81 -18.75
N GLU A 80 0.17 0.19 -18.05
CA GLU A 80 0.61 1.47 -18.62
C GLU A 80 1.92 1.31 -19.41
N TYR A 81 2.80 0.41 -18.98
CA TYR A 81 3.98 0.01 -19.76
C TYR A 81 3.60 -0.63 -21.10
N LYS A 82 2.66 -1.59 -21.10
CA LYS A 82 2.15 -2.23 -22.34
C LYS A 82 1.49 -1.23 -23.29
N LYS A 83 0.88 -0.17 -22.76
CA LYS A 83 0.25 0.92 -23.54
C LYS A 83 1.23 2.00 -23.99
N GLN A 84 2.53 1.87 -23.68
CA GLN A 84 3.56 2.88 -23.96
C GLN A 84 3.26 4.26 -23.32
N GLU A 85 2.43 4.31 -22.26
CA GLU A 85 2.12 5.52 -21.52
C GLU A 85 3.20 5.78 -20.46
N TYR A 86 4.42 6.04 -20.91
CA TYR A 86 5.61 6.05 -20.05
C TYR A 86 5.59 7.09 -18.92
N VAL A 87 4.88 8.21 -19.09
CA VAL A 87 4.68 9.21 -18.03
C VAL A 87 3.85 8.65 -16.88
N LYS A 88 2.76 7.94 -17.19
CA LYS A 88 1.88 7.34 -16.17
C LYS A 88 2.59 6.16 -15.50
N PHE A 89 3.30 5.35 -16.28
CA PHE A 89 4.16 4.28 -15.76
C PHE A 89 5.14 4.82 -14.71
N LYS A 90 5.92 5.85 -15.04
CA LYS A 90 6.89 6.47 -14.13
C LYS A 90 6.20 7.05 -12.89
N THR A 91 5.03 7.68 -13.07
CA THR A 91 4.21 8.20 -11.97
C THR A 91 3.80 7.09 -11.00
N ASN A 92 3.26 5.98 -11.49
CA ASN A 92 2.81 4.87 -10.64
C ASN A 92 3.97 4.11 -10.01
N LEU A 93 5.11 3.99 -10.70
CA LEU A 93 6.31 3.38 -10.15
C LEU A 93 6.83 4.19 -8.95
N ILE A 94 6.91 5.53 -9.08
CA ILE A 94 7.32 6.40 -7.97
C ILE A 94 6.27 6.36 -6.85
N THR A 95 4.98 6.36 -7.20
CA THR A 95 3.87 6.25 -6.21
C THR A 95 4.00 4.97 -5.39
N LEU A 96 4.30 3.83 -6.03
CA LEU A 96 4.51 2.55 -5.36
C LEU A 96 5.71 2.59 -4.41
N LEU A 97 6.82 3.19 -4.84
CA LEU A 97 8.01 3.40 -4.00
C LEU A 97 7.70 4.22 -2.75
N ILE A 98 6.97 5.33 -2.91
CA ILE A 98 6.54 6.18 -1.78
C ILE A 98 5.65 5.39 -0.82
N LEU A 99 4.69 4.62 -1.32
CA LEU A 99 3.82 3.79 -0.49
C LEU A 99 4.57 2.73 0.31
N ILE A 100 5.54 2.06 -0.31
CA ILE A 100 6.38 1.07 0.37
C ILE A 100 7.19 1.73 1.48
N LEU A 101 7.77 2.91 1.23
CA LEU A 101 8.51 3.67 2.24
C LEU A 101 7.61 4.07 3.42
N LEU A 102 6.43 4.63 3.14
CA LEU A 102 5.45 5.02 4.17
C LEU A 102 4.99 3.80 4.98
N PHE A 103 4.74 2.67 4.32
CA PHE A 103 4.35 1.43 4.99
C PHE A 103 5.49 0.86 5.85
N SER A 104 6.75 0.96 5.41
CA SER A 104 7.90 0.50 6.18
C SER A 104 8.08 1.31 7.48
N ILE A 105 7.73 2.60 7.48
CA ILE A 105 7.80 3.45 8.68
C ILE A 105 6.73 3.05 9.70
N ARG A 106 5.55 2.56 9.28
CA ARG A 106 4.50 2.07 10.18
C ARG A 106 5.07 1.04 11.17
N ASN A 107 5.80 0.04 10.68
CA ASN A 107 6.37 -1.01 11.54
C ASN A 107 7.40 -0.47 12.54
N GLN A 108 8.04 0.67 12.25
CA GLN A 108 8.93 1.34 13.20
C GLN A 108 8.17 2.17 14.23
N LEU A 109 7.07 2.81 13.84
CA LEU A 109 6.19 3.56 14.74
C LEU A 109 5.52 2.63 15.76
N ASP A 110 5.06 1.45 15.33
CA ASP A 110 4.47 0.46 16.24
C ASP A 110 5.46 0.03 17.34
N ARG A 111 6.77 -0.01 17.05
CA ARG A 111 7.84 -0.31 18.03
C ARG A 111 8.32 0.88 18.87
N LEU A 112 7.96 2.10 18.49
CA LEU A 112 8.28 3.32 19.24
C LEU A 112 7.18 3.68 20.23
N ILE A 113 5.96 3.25 19.95
CA ILE A 113 4.76 3.54 20.76
C ILE A 113 4.51 2.43 21.80
N PHE A 114 4.93 1.19 21.53
CA PHE A 114 4.87 0.04 22.43
C PHE A 114 6.27 -0.41 22.87
#